data_AF-A0AAN8WKX5-F1
#
_entry.id   AF-A0AAN8WKX5-F1
#
_cell.length_a   1.000
_cell.length_b   1.000
_cell.length_c   1.000
_cell.angle_alpha   90.00
_cell.angle_beta   90.00
_cell.angle_gamma   90.00
#
_symmetry.space_group_name_H-M   'P 1'
#
loop_
_entity.id
_entity.type
_entity.pdbx_description
1 polymer ?
#
loop_
_entity_poly.entity_id
_entity_poly.type
_entity_poly.pdbx_seq_one_letter_code
_entity_poly.pdbx_strand_id
1 'polypeptide(L)'
;MAHITRSQLLSKYLRCIACRKVFRQCLRSYTSRNILRLHERGLWADRFPDSNANILIQELSKAPQTVYSGFDPTADSLHVGNLLVIIALLHCQRAGHNVIAL
;
A
#
# COMPACT_ATOMS: atom_id res chain seq x y z
N MET A 1 18.57 20.57 44.57
CA MET A 1 17.95 21.14 43.36
C MET A 1 18.79 20.75 42.15
N ALA A 2 18.53 19.58 41.58
CA ALA A 2 19.29 19.07 40.44
C ALA A 2 18.87 19.80 39.16
N HIS A 3 19.78 20.60 38.61
CA HIS A 3 19.64 21.28 37.33
C HIS A 3 19.56 20.23 36.20
N ILE A 4 18.35 19.95 35.72
CA ILE A 4 18.12 19.13 34.52
C ILE A 4 18.58 19.96 33.31
N THR A 5 19.72 19.62 32.75
CA THR A 5 20.27 20.26 31.55
C THR A 5 19.44 19.87 30.32
N ARG A 6 19.16 20.85 29.43
CA ARG A 6 18.38 20.69 28.17
C ARG A 6 18.85 19.52 27.28
N SER A 7 20.10 19.05 27.45
CA SER A 7 20.67 17.90 26.74
C SER A 7 20.05 16.56 27.13
N GLN A 8 19.50 16.40 28.35
CA GLN A 8 18.83 15.16 28.76
C GLN A 8 17.42 14.99 28.17
N LEU A 9 16.76 16.10 27.79
CA LEU A 9 15.45 16.09 27.12
C LEU A 9 15.55 15.63 25.65
N LEU A 10 16.62 16.00 24.94
CA LEU A 10 16.86 15.60 23.55
C LEU A 10 17.20 14.11 23.39
N SER A 11 17.91 13.51 24.37
CA SER A 11 18.25 12.07 24.35
C SER A 11 17.01 11.17 24.47
N LYS A 12 15.99 11.58 25.24
CA LYS A 12 14.72 10.86 25.32
C LYS A 12 13.90 11.00 24.03
N TYR A 13 13.90 12.18 23.40
CA TYR A 13 13.20 12.41 22.13
C TYR A 13 13.80 11.61 20.96
N LEU A 14 15.13 11.43 20.93
CA LEU A 14 15.81 10.65 19.89
C LEU A 14 15.58 9.13 19.99
N ARG A 15 15.26 8.58 21.18
CA ARG A 15 14.86 7.17 21.33
C ARG A 15 13.45 6.88 20.81
N CYS A 16 12.56 7.88 20.77
CA CYS A 16 11.23 7.74 20.19
C CYS A 16 11.23 7.67 18.65
N ILE A 17 12.26 8.20 17.99
CA ILE A 17 12.38 8.15 16.52
C ILE A 17 12.84 6.77 16.04
N ALA A 18 13.70 6.09 16.81
CA ALA A 18 14.11 4.73 16.51
C ALA A 18 12.95 3.71 16.62
N CYS A 19 12.02 3.93 17.55
CA CYS A 19 10.82 3.10 17.72
C CYS A 19 9.80 3.25 16.56
N ARG A 20 9.84 4.35 15.80
CA ARG A 20 8.93 4.57 14.65
C ARG A 20 9.18 3.63 13.47
N LYS A 21 10.41 3.13 13.30
CA LYS A 21 10.72 2.13 12.27
C LYS A 21 10.32 0.71 12.71
N VAL A 22 10.35 0.43 14.01
CA VAL A 22 10.09 -0.92 14.55
C VAL A 22 8.60 -1.30 14.45
N PHE A 23 7.68 -0.33 14.50
CA PHE A 23 6.24 -0.61 14.49
C PHE A 23 5.59 -0.73 13.09
N ARG A 24 6.32 -0.47 11.98
CA ARG A 24 5.73 -0.51 10.62
C ARG A 24 5.97 -1.79 9.82
N GLN A 25 6.73 -2.74 10.35
CA GLN A 25 6.95 -4.04 9.70
C GLN A 25 6.60 -5.17 10.66
N CYS A 26 5.33 -5.25 11.05
CA CYS A 26 4.72 -6.57 11.09
C CYS A 26 4.90 -7.13 9.68
N LEU A 27 5.74 -8.16 9.55
CA LEU A 27 6.19 -8.81 8.32
C LEU A 27 5.01 -9.25 7.45
N ARG A 28 4.37 -8.31 6.76
CA ARG A 28 3.33 -8.62 5.79
C ARG A 28 4.08 -9.02 4.54
N SER A 29 4.16 -10.35 4.32
CA SER A 29 4.89 -10.95 3.21
C SER A 29 4.60 -10.16 1.93
N TYR A 30 5.64 -9.52 1.40
CA TYR A 30 5.61 -8.92 0.07
C TYR A 30 5.33 -10.05 -0.91
N THR A 31 4.26 -9.92 -1.68
CA THR A 31 4.02 -10.80 -2.82
C THR A 31 4.83 -10.31 -4.00
N SER A 32 4.99 -11.12 -5.05
CA SER A 32 5.57 -10.66 -6.31
C SER A 32 4.91 -9.35 -6.76
N ARG A 33 5.71 -8.37 -7.22
CA ARG A 33 5.23 -7.08 -7.76
C ARG A 33 4.22 -7.22 -8.91
N ASN A 34 4.19 -8.39 -9.54
CA ASN A 34 3.28 -8.66 -10.63
C ASN A 34 1.85 -8.90 -10.11
N ILE A 35 1.05 -7.83 -10.07
CA ILE A 35 -0.38 -7.85 -9.72
C ILE A 35 -1.24 -8.63 -10.73
N LEU A 36 -0.76 -8.85 -11.96
CA LEU A 36 -1.53 -9.55 -12.99
C LEU A 36 -1.74 -11.02 -12.67
N ARG A 37 -0.92 -11.62 -11.80
CA ARG A 37 -1.16 -12.97 -11.25
C ARG A 37 -2.48 -13.09 -10.50
N LEU A 38 -3.06 -11.99 -10.03
CA LEU A 38 -4.37 -11.99 -9.39
C LEU A 38 -5.50 -12.36 -10.37
N HIS A 39 -5.23 -12.40 -11.68
CA HIS A 39 -6.12 -12.97 -12.69
C HIS A 39 -6.43 -14.44 -12.41
N GLU A 40 -5.45 -15.22 -11.96
CA GLU A 40 -5.63 -16.64 -11.60
C GLU A 40 -6.66 -16.83 -10.47
N ARG A 41 -6.91 -15.76 -9.69
CA ARG A 41 -7.88 -15.72 -8.59
C ARG A 41 -9.19 -15.03 -8.98
N GLY A 42 -9.34 -14.59 -10.23
CA GLY A 42 -10.50 -13.84 -10.70
C GLY A 42 -10.65 -12.45 -10.07
N LEU A 43 -9.57 -11.82 -9.63
CA LEU A 43 -9.65 -10.54 -8.90
C LEU A 43 -9.90 -9.31 -9.82
N TRP A 44 -9.65 -9.44 -11.12
CA TRP A 44 -9.92 -8.41 -12.10
C TRP A 44 -10.46 -9.06 -13.38
N ALA A 45 -11.33 -8.35 -14.09
CA ALA A 45 -12.00 -8.86 -15.28
C ALA A 45 -11.22 -8.50 -16.55
N ASP A 46 -11.01 -7.20 -16.77
CA ASP A 46 -10.42 -6.67 -18.00
C ASP A 46 -9.28 -5.70 -17.72
N ARG A 47 -8.47 -5.44 -18.75
CA ARG A 47 -7.36 -4.49 -18.72
C ARG A 47 -7.42 -3.63 -19.97
N PHE A 48 -6.96 -2.39 -19.86
CA PHE A 48 -6.86 -1.49 -21.01
C PHE A 48 -5.47 -0.86 -21.08
N PRO A 49 -4.84 -0.77 -22.27
CA PRO A 49 -5.26 -1.31 -23.56
C PRO A 49 -4.92 -2.81 -23.72
N ASP A 50 -5.73 -3.55 -24.47
CA ASP A 50 -5.55 -5.00 -24.69
C ASP A 50 -4.26 -5.35 -25.43
N SER A 51 -3.82 -4.47 -26.32
CA SER A 51 -2.66 -4.67 -27.21
C SER A 51 -1.31 -4.71 -26.50
N ASN A 52 -1.23 -4.26 -25.23
CA ASN A 52 0.05 -3.96 -24.58
C ASN A 52 0.28 -4.74 -23.26
N ALA A 53 -0.27 -5.95 -23.14
CA ALA A 53 -0.14 -6.78 -21.93
C ALA A 53 1.32 -6.97 -21.47
N ASN A 54 2.23 -7.22 -22.41
CA ASN A 54 3.65 -7.42 -22.11
C ASN A 54 4.32 -6.14 -21.57
N ILE A 55 3.93 -4.98 -22.10
CA ILE A 55 4.45 -3.68 -21.67
C ILE A 55 3.94 -3.37 -20.25
N LEU A 56 2.68 -3.65 -19.96
CA LEU A 56 2.11 -3.53 -18.61
C LEU A 56 2.87 -4.41 -17.60
N ILE A 57 3.13 -5.68 -17.94
CA ILE A 57 3.91 -6.59 -17.08
C ILE A 57 5.30 -6.00 -16.78
N GLN A 58 5.97 -5.46 -17.81
CA GLN A 58 7.29 -4.87 -17.69
C GLN A 58 7.27 -3.64 -16.76
N GLU A 59 6.33 -2.71 -16.96
CA GLU A 59 6.21 -1.50 -16.15
C GLU A 59 5.84 -1.80 -14.69
N LEU A 60 4.92 -2.74 -14.46
CA LEU A 60 4.53 -3.18 -13.10
C LEU A 60 5.68 -3.89 -12.36
N SER A 61 6.57 -4.56 -13.10
CA SER A 61 7.72 -5.27 -12.51
C SER A 61 8.90 -4.34 -12.26
N LYS A 62 9.11 -3.34 -13.13
CA LYS A 62 10.27 -2.43 -13.12
C LYS A 62 10.30 -1.52 -11.90
N ALA A 63 9.20 -0.85 -11.58
CA ALA A 63 9.13 0.12 -10.50
C ALA A 63 7.78 0.11 -9.76
N PRO A 64 7.74 0.55 -8.49
CA PRO A 64 6.49 0.82 -7.77
C PRO A 64 5.61 1.83 -8.52
N GLN A 65 4.52 1.34 -9.12
CA GLN A 65 3.48 2.17 -9.69
C GLN A 65 2.57 2.79 -8.61
N THR A 66 1.91 3.89 -8.95
CA THR A 66 0.83 4.47 -8.13
C THR A 66 -0.52 3.98 -8.66
N VAL A 67 -1.33 3.39 -7.78
CA VAL A 67 -2.65 2.82 -8.08
C VAL A 67 -3.70 3.60 -7.28
N TYR A 68 -4.79 3.98 -7.93
CA TYR A 68 -5.92 4.63 -7.25
C TYR A 68 -7.24 3.93 -7.53
N SER A 69 -8.18 4.08 -6.61
CA SER A 69 -9.59 3.75 -6.87
C SER A 69 -10.48 4.78 -6.18
N GLY A 70 -11.59 5.13 -6.83
CA GLY A 70 -12.56 6.10 -6.33
C GLY A 70 -13.77 5.40 -5.70
N PHE A 71 -14.20 5.90 -4.55
CA PHE A 71 -15.39 5.49 -3.84
C PHE A 71 -16.33 6.70 -3.71
N ASP A 72 -17.46 6.67 -4.41
CA ASP A 72 -18.45 7.73 -4.32
C ASP A 72 -19.26 7.60 -3.01
N PRO A 73 -19.37 8.65 -2.17
CA PRO A 73 -20.07 8.60 -0.88
C PRO A 73 -21.61 8.63 -1.07
N THR A 74 -22.14 7.63 -1.76
CA THR A 74 -23.58 7.45 -2.04
C THR A 74 -24.37 6.93 -0.85
N ALA A 75 -23.70 6.41 0.18
CA ALA A 75 -24.30 5.85 1.38
C ALA A 75 -23.41 6.12 2.60
N ASP A 76 -23.98 5.98 3.81
CA ASP A 76 -23.27 6.17 5.08
C ASP A 76 -22.12 5.17 5.31
N SER A 77 -22.05 4.09 4.51
CA SER A 77 -21.01 3.07 4.60
C SER A 77 -20.74 2.39 3.25
N LEU A 78 -19.55 1.80 3.12
CA LEU A 78 -19.22 0.92 1.99
C LEU A 78 -19.86 -0.45 2.19
N HIS A 79 -20.45 -0.99 1.13
CA HIS A 79 -21.05 -2.33 1.14
C HIS A 79 -20.11 -3.39 0.53
N VAL A 80 -20.53 -4.65 0.53
CA VAL A 80 -19.76 -5.79 0.02
C VAL A 80 -19.29 -5.63 -1.44
N GLY A 81 -20.05 -4.94 -2.29
CA GLY A 81 -19.62 -4.63 -3.66
C GLY A 81 -18.30 -3.85 -3.76
N ASN A 82 -17.94 -3.05 -2.75
CA ASN A 82 -16.69 -2.28 -2.71
C ASN A 82 -15.51 -3.10 -2.20
N LEU A 83 -15.78 -4.27 -1.58
CA LEU A 83 -14.78 -5.11 -0.96
C LEU A 83 -13.77 -5.64 -1.98
N LEU A 84 -14.21 -6.01 -3.18
CA LEU A 84 -13.34 -6.53 -4.23
C LEU A 84 -12.25 -5.52 -4.59
N VAL A 85 -12.64 -4.26 -4.77
CA VAL A 85 -11.76 -3.13 -5.08
C VAL A 85 -10.78 -2.88 -3.93
N ILE A 86 -11.26 -2.89 -2.69
CA ILE A 86 -10.42 -2.72 -1.49
C ILE A 86 -9.39 -3.85 -1.38
N ILE A 87 -9.77 -5.10 -1.67
CA ILE A 87 -8.86 -6.25 -1.67
C ILE A 87 -7.81 -6.10 -2.78
N ALA A 88 -8.18 -5.65 -3.97
CA ALA A 88 -7.24 -5.36 -5.04
C ALA A 88 -6.21 -4.29 -4.64
N LEU A 89 -6.67 -3.18 -4.05
CA LEU A 89 -5.79 -2.13 -3.52
C LEU A 89 -4.85 -2.67 -2.43
N LEU A 90 -5.35 -3.52 -1.53
CA LEU A 90 -4.52 -4.19 -0.52
C LEU A 90 -3.44 -5.08 -1.16
N HIS A 91 -3.76 -5.82 -2.22
CA HIS A 91 -2.79 -6.62 -2.95
C HIS A 91 -1.73 -5.74 -3.63
N CYS A 92 -2.14 -4.64 -4.26
CA CYS A 92 -1.22 -3.66 -4.84
C CYS A 92 -0.27 -3.08 -3.78
N GLN A 93 -0.78 -2.70 -2.61
CA GLN A 93 0.03 -2.19 -1.50
C GLN A 93 1.04 -3.25 -1.03
N ARG A 94 0.62 -4.51 -0.91
CA ARG A 94 1.48 -5.64 -0.50
C ARG A 94 2.48 -6.05 -1.57
N ALA A 95 2.21 -5.76 -2.84
CA ALA A 95 3.15 -5.89 -3.94
C ALA A 95 4.19 -4.74 -3.95
N GLY A 96 3.97 -3.68 -3.17
CA GLY A 96 4.89 -2.54 -3.04
C GLY A 96 4.51 -1.33 -3.86
N HIS A 97 3.31 -1.30 -4.43
CA HIS A 97 2.78 -0.13 -5.12
C HIS A 97 2.31 0.94 -4.13
N ASN A 98 2.31 2.20 -4.59
CA ASN A 98 1.72 3.30 -3.85
C ASN A 98 0.22 3.30 -4.11
N VAL A 99 -0.59 3.25 -3.06
CA VAL A 99 -2.04 3.06 -3.18
C VAL A 99 -2.78 4.26 -2.62
N ILE A 100 -3.76 4.75 -3.38
CA ILE A 100 -4.60 5.91 -3.02
C ILE A 100 -6.06 5.49 -3.13
N ALA A 101 -6.84 5.65 -2.05
CA ALA A 101 -8.29 5.55 -2.09
C ALA A 101 -8.85 6.98 -2.13
N LEU A 102 -9.69 7.27 -3.13
CA LEU A 102 -10.31 8.57 -3.37
C LEU A 102 -11.79 8.55 -2.99
#